data_AF-A0AAD7PN80-F1
#
_entry.id   AF-A0AAD7PN80-F1
#
_cell.length_a   1.000
_cell.length_b   1.000
_cell.length_c   1.000
_cell.angle_alpha   90.00
_cell.angle_beta   90.00
_cell.angle_gamma   90.00
#
_symmetry.space_group_name_H-M   'P 1'
#
loop_
_entity.id
_entity.type
_entity.pdbx_description
1 polymer ?
#
loop_
_entity_poly.entity_id
_entity_poly.type
_entity_poly.pdbx_seq_one_letter_code
_entity_poly.pdbx_strand_id
1 'polypeptide(L)'
;MWEDSKTGLKWVIVRRCYFPGDLPENIGHPCTEASEVYESNHDSTEMAGHIQGPCEVLPMSKFKEETERRSRLGLEENGGLHPVFLCKWLYDESKGLFQPVTG
;
A
#
# COMPACT_ATOMS: atom_id res chain seq x y z
N MET A 1 10.72 -11.62 8.87
CA MET A 1 11.74 -10.71 9.41
C MET A 1 12.88 -11.54 9.94
N TRP A 2 14.12 -11.12 9.72
CA TRP A 2 15.32 -11.75 10.25
C TRP A 2 16.36 -10.69 10.61
N GLU A 3 17.38 -11.11 11.35
CA GLU A 3 18.54 -10.27 11.67
C GLU A 3 19.76 -10.85 10.97
N ASP A 4 20.55 -10.00 10.32
CA ASP A 4 21.82 -10.37 9.72
C ASP A 4 22.87 -10.54 10.82
N SER A 5 23.42 -11.74 10.97
CA SER A 5 24.31 -12.08 12.08
C SER A 5 25.67 -11.39 12.04
N LYS A 6 26.09 -10.84 10.89
CA LYS A 6 27.37 -10.13 10.74
C LYS A 6 27.24 -8.65 11.07
N THR A 7 26.13 -8.05 10.68
CA THR A 7 25.90 -6.60 10.76
C THR A 7 24.94 -6.21 11.88
N GLY A 8 24.16 -7.15 12.41
CA GLY A 8 23.07 -6.90 13.36
C GLY A 8 21.87 -6.17 12.75
N LEU A 9 21.87 -5.95 11.43
CA LEU A 9 20.79 -5.24 10.75
C LEU A 9 19.57 -6.15 10.63
N LYS A 10 18.39 -5.58 10.87
CA LYS A 10 17.11 -6.28 10.75
C LYS A 10 16.51 -6.05 9.38
N TRP A 11 16.04 -7.13 8.78
CA TRP A 11 15.51 -7.18 7.42
C TRP A 11 14.12 -7.83 7.42
N VAL A 12 13.31 -7.45 6.45
CA VAL A 12 11.95 -7.97 6.26
C VAL A 12 11.69 -8.21 4.78
N ILE A 13 10.96 -9.28 4.47
CA ILE A 13 10.36 -9.46 3.15
C ILE A 13 8.99 -8.82 3.22
N VAL A 14 8.73 -7.89 2.31
CA VAL A 14 7.44 -7.19 2.16
C VAL A 14 6.92 -7.42 0.75
N ARG A 15 5.59 -7.45 0.60
CA ARG A 15 4.98 -7.29 -0.72
C ARG A 15 4.91 -5.83 -1.07
N ARG A 16 5.41 -5.46 -2.25
CA ARG A 16 5.37 -4.09 -2.71
C ARG A 16 3.95 -3.70 -3.11
N CYS A 17 3.59 -2.48 -2.73
CA CYS A 17 2.48 -1.75 -3.33
C CYS A 17 3.07 -0.62 -4.16
N TYR A 18 2.44 -0.29 -5.28
CA TYR A 18 2.90 0.76 -6.18
C TYR A 18 1.91 1.91 -6.20
N PHE A 19 2.39 3.15 -6.12
CA PHE A 19 1.59 4.27 -6.59
C PHE A 19 1.53 4.25 -8.12
N PRO A 20 0.50 4.85 -8.73
CA PRO A 20 0.42 4.91 -10.18
C PRO A 20 1.65 5.51 -10.85
N GLY A 21 2.27 6.53 -10.22
CA GLY A 21 3.48 7.18 -10.72
C GLY A 21 4.77 6.36 -10.55
N ASP A 22 4.75 5.27 -9.78
CA ASP A 22 5.92 4.40 -9.60
C ASP A 22 6.06 3.38 -10.74
N LEU A 23 4.98 3.17 -11.51
CA LEU A 23 4.95 2.24 -12.62
C LEU A 23 5.38 2.92 -13.93
N PRO A 24 6.09 2.20 -14.83
CA PRO A 24 6.45 2.72 -16.14
C PRO A 24 5.25 3.23 -16.95
N GLU A 25 5.40 4.36 -17.67
CA GLU A 25 4.34 5.01 -18.45
C GLU A 25 3.68 4.10 -19.52
N ASN A 26 4.39 3.05 -19.97
CA ASN A 26 3.87 2.11 -20.96
C ASN A 26 2.88 1.09 -20.36
N ILE A 27 2.68 1.09 -19.04
CA ILE A 27 1.71 0.26 -18.36
C ILE A 27 0.39 1.05 -18.32
N GLY A 28 -0.63 0.57 -19.04
CA GLY A 28 -1.94 1.22 -19.04
C GLY A 28 -2.54 1.22 -17.63
N HIS A 29 -2.58 2.39 -16.98
CA HIS A 29 -3.15 2.52 -15.64
C HIS A 29 -4.68 2.64 -15.70
N PRO A 30 -5.42 1.93 -14.84
CA PRO A 30 -6.82 2.24 -14.60
C PRO A 30 -6.96 3.63 -13.97
N CYS A 31 -8.11 4.30 -14.20
CA CYS A 31 -8.37 5.67 -13.73
C CYS A 31 -7.98 5.87 -12.25
N THR A 32 -7.04 6.79 -12.01
CA THR A 32 -6.38 6.99 -10.73
C THR A 32 -7.14 7.94 -9.81
N GLU A 33 -7.48 7.49 -8.61
CA GLU A 33 -7.96 8.35 -7.52
C GLU A 33 -6.82 8.75 -6.57
N ALA A 34 -7.04 9.83 -5.79
CA ALA A 34 -6.09 10.22 -4.76
C ALA A 34 -5.94 9.09 -3.72
N SER A 35 -4.70 8.80 -3.32
CA SER A 35 -4.35 7.71 -2.39
C SER A 35 -4.58 6.29 -2.92
N GLU A 36 -4.75 6.12 -4.24
CA GLU A 36 -4.79 4.80 -4.86
C GLU A 36 -3.41 4.16 -4.92
N VAL A 37 -3.33 2.88 -4.55
CA VAL A 37 -2.16 2.02 -4.64
C VAL A 37 -2.55 0.70 -5.30
N TYR A 38 -1.57 0.03 -5.90
CA TYR A 38 -1.73 -1.29 -6.49
C TYR A 38 -0.93 -2.31 -5.70
N GLU A 39 -1.61 -3.27 -5.06
CA GLU A 39 -0.94 -4.39 -4.40
C GLU A 39 -0.33 -5.30 -5.45
N SER A 40 0.95 -5.66 -5.29
CA SER A 40 1.64 -6.52 -6.25
C SER A 40 1.96 -7.91 -5.69
N ASN A 41 2.27 -8.82 -6.60
CA ASN A 41 2.85 -10.12 -6.28
C ASN A 41 4.39 -10.09 -6.13
N HIS A 42 5.00 -8.89 -6.06
CA HIS A 42 6.44 -8.73 -5.95
C HIS A 42 6.89 -8.61 -4.49
N ASP A 43 7.70 -9.59 -4.07
CA ASP A 43 8.34 -9.58 -2.78
C ASP A 43 9.68 -8.81 -2.85
N SER A 44 9.88 -7.85 -1.96
CA SER A 44 11.14 -7.11 -1.79
C SER A 44 11.72 -7.33 -0.40
N THR A 45 13.06 -7.30 -0.31
CA THR A 45 13.77 -7.28 0.96
C THR A 45 14.09 -5.84 1.35
N GLU A 46 13.50 -5.39 2.46
CA GLU A 46 13.69 -4.04 2.98
C GLU A 46 14.29 -4.08 4.39
N MET A 47 15.03 -3.04 4.74
CA MET A 47 15.57 -2.89 6.09
C MET A 47 14.44 -2.49 7.05
N ALA A 48 14.30 -3.20 8.16
CA ALA A 48 13.22 -2.96 9.13
C ALA A 48 13.29 -1.54 9.75
N GLY A 49 14.49 -0.95 9.82
CA GLY A 49 14.69 0.43 10.29
C GLY A 49 14.08 1.50 9.39
N HIS A 50 13.70 1.18 8.15
CA HIS A 50 13.03 2.12 7.24
C HIS A 50 11.49 2.14 7.40
N ILE A 51 10.91 1.26 8.22
CA ILE A 51 9.47 1.21 8.45
C ILE A 51 9.05 2.40 9.31
N GLN A 52 8.22 3.29 8.75
CA GLN A 52 7.76 4.50 9.44
C GLN A 52 6.58 4.24 10.38
N GLY A 53 5.80 3.18 10.12
CA GLY A 53 4.64 2.82 10.92
C GLY A 53 3.69 1.90 10.17
N PRO A 54 2.59 1.47 10.81
CA PRO A 54 1.52 0.75 10.14
C PRO A 54 0.79 1.65 9.14
N CYS A 55 0.20 1.05 8.12
CA CYS A 55 -0.79 1.66 7.25
C CYS A 55 -1.83 0.60 6.90
N GLU A 56 -2.98 1.05 6.40
CA GLU A 56 -4.03 0.16 5.90
C GLU A 56 -4.20 0.34 4.39
N VAL A 57 -4.36 -0.79 3.71
CA VAL A 57 -4.68 -0.84 2.28
C VAL A 57 -6.05 -1.49 2.18
N LEU A 58 -7.04 -0.75 1.70
CA LEU A 58 -8.44 -1.15 1.77
C LEU A 58 -9.08 -1.23 0.38
N PRO A 59 -9.98 -2.20 0.14
CA PRO A 59 -10.83 -2.19 -1.03
C PRO A 59 -11.79 -1.01 -1.01
N MET A 60 -12.33 -0.64 -2.18
CA MET A 60 -13.18 0.54 -2.37
C MET A 60 -14.31 0.69 -1.35
N SER A 61 -15.02 -0.40 -1.05
CA SER A 61 -16.13 -0.41 -0.08
C SER A 61 -15.67 0.05 1.31
N LYS A 62 -14.65 -0.61 1.85
CA LYS A 62 -14.07 -0.31 3.17
C LYS A 62 -13.35 1.03 3.22
N PHE A 63 -12.67 1.41 2.14
CA PHE A 63 -12.00 2.70 2.06
C PHE A 63 -13.01 3.85 2.17
N LYS A 64 -14.17 3.72 1.50
CA LYS A 64 -15.25 4.71 1.59
C LYS A 64 -15.82 4.80 3.00
N GLU A 65 -16.13 3.65 3.62
CA GLU A 65 -16.61 3.59 4.99
C GLU A 65 -15.64 4.26 5.98
N GLU A 66 -14.34 3.97 5.85
CA GLU A 66 -13.30 4.53 6.71
C GLU A 66 -13.09 6.03 6.47
N THR A 67 -13.11 6.48 5.21
CA THR A 67 -13.03 7.90 4.87
C THR A 67 -14.22 8.68 5.44
N GLU A 68 -15.42 8.12 5.33
CA GLU A 68 -16.63 8.70 5.95
C GLU A 68 -16.57 8.68 7.48
N ARG A 69 -15.98 7.63 8.08
CA ARG A 69 -15.75 7.58 9.53
C ARG A 69 -14.79 8.68 9.97
N ARG A 70 -13.68 8.86 9.26
CA ARG A 70 -12.65 9.88 9.55
C ARG A 70 -13.14 11.31 9.34
N SER A 71 -13.99 11.55 8.34
CA SER A 71 -14.57 12.88 8.11
C SER A 71 -15.52 13.33 9.21
N ARG A 72 -16.06 12.38 9.99
CA ARG A 72 -16.89 12.64 11.18
C ARG A 72 -16.08 12.81 12.47
N LEU A 73 -14.81 12.38 12.49
CA LEU A 73 -13.92 12.57 13.64
C LEU A 73 -13.39 14.01 13.62
N GLY A 74 -13.38 14.67 14.78
CA GLY A 74 -12.81 16.00 14.91
C GLY A 74 -11.33 16.05 14.52
N LEU A 75 -10.80 17.25 14.25
CA LEU A 75 -9.39 17.45 13.84
C LEU A 75 -8.39 16.84 14.84
N GLU A 76 -8.73 16.82 16.14
CA GLU A 76 -7.87 16.29 17.21
C GLU A 76 -7.85 14.74 17.26
N GLU A 77 -8.92 14.06 16.85
CA GLU A 77 -9.00 12.59 16.83
C GLU A 77 -8.27 11.98 15.62
N ASN A 78 -7.96 12.80 14.59
CA ASN A 78 -7.22 12.36 13.41
C ASN A 78 -5.70 12.26 13.63
N GLY A 79 -5.14 12.94 14.64
CA GLY A 79 -3.69 13.05 14.84
C GLY A 79 -2.94 11.74 15.16
N GLY A 80 -3.65 10.66 15.45
CA GLY A 80 -3.09 9.33 15.73
C GLY A 80 -3.50 8.25 14.72
N LEU A 81 -4.22 8.60 13.65
CA LEU A 81 -4.65 7.60 12.67
C LEU A 81 -3.51 7.28 11.71
N HIS A 82 -3.29 5.98 11.48
CA HIS A 82 -2.36 5.54 10.47
C HIS A 82 -2.86 5.93 9.05
N PRO A 83 -1.97 6.04 8.06
CA PRO A 83 -2.35 6.27 6.67
C PRO A 83 -3.25 5.15 6.13
N VAL A 84 -4.23 5.51 5.31
CA VAL A 84 -5.12 4.56 4.61
C VAL A 84 -5.00 4.81 3.12
N PHE A 85 -4.85 3.73 2.36
CA PHE A 85 -4.74 3.74 0.91
C PHE A 85 -5.86 2.91 0.29
N LEU A 86 -6.28 3.32 -0.90
CA LEU A 86 -7.31 2.65 -1.69
C LEU A 86 -6.64 1.64 -2.62
N CYS A 87 -7.08 0.39 -2.60
CA CYS A 87 -6.63 -0.64 -3.52
C CYS A 87 -7.81 -1.22 -4.30
N LYS A 88 -7.92 -0.85 -5.57
CA LYS A 88 -8.91 -1.39 -6.50
C LYS A 88 -8.35 -2.51 -7.37
N TRP A 89 -7.02 -2.59 -7.47
CA TRP A 89 -6.35 -3.45 -8.44
C TRP A 89 -5.18 -4.18 -7.81
N LEU A 90 -5.08 -5.47 -8.12
CA LEU A 90 -3.90 -6.29 -7.92
C LEU A 90 -3.05 -6.23 -9.19
N TYR A 91 -1.79 -5.84 -9.04
CA TYR A 91 -0.81 -5.77 -10.12
C TYR A 91 0.05 -7.03 -10.17
N ASP A 92 -0.10 -7.84 -11.22
CA ASP A 92 0.80 -8.94 -11.50
C ASP A 92 2.04 -8.41 -12.23
N GLU A 93 3.12 -8.15 -11.50
CA GLU A 93 4.35 -7.58 -12.06
C GLU A 93 5.00 -8.52 -13.07
N SER A 94 4.87 -9.83 -12.89
CA SER A 94 5.41 -10.82 -13.81
C SER A 94 4.72 -10.81 -15.17
N LYS A 95 3.47 -10.32 -15.23
CA LYS A 95 2.66 -10.27 -16.46
C LYS A 95 2.40 -8.84 -16.95
N GLY A 96 2.67 -7.83 -16.12
CA GLY A 96 2.30 -6.44 -16.40
C GLY A 96 0.79 -6.23 -16.46
N LEU A 97 0.00 -6.98 -15.69
CA LEU A 97 -1.47 -6.98 -15.77
C LEU A 97 -2.12 -6.58 -14.46
N PHE A 98 -3.27 -5.90 -14.57
CA PHE A 98 -4.11 -5.56 -13.42
C PHE A 98 -5.34 -6.47 -13.35
N GLN A 99 -5.67 -6.88 -12.14
CA GLN A 99 -6.90 -7.61 -11.83
C GLN A 99 -7.69 -6.84 -10.77
N PRO A 100 -9.02 -6.73 -10.88
CA PRO A 100 -9.80 -6.01 -9.88
C PRO A 100 -9.76 -6.76 -8.55
N VAL A 101 -9.62 -6.03 -7.45
CA VAL A 101 -9.82 -6.56 -6.11
C VAL A 101 -11.31 -6.88 -5.95
N THR A 102 -11.63 -8.14 -5.73
CA THR A 102 -12.99 -8.56 -5.37
C THR A 102 -13.19 -8.32 -3.88
N GLY A 103 -14.02 -7.33 -3.51
CA GLY A 103 -14.28 -6.95 -2.13
C GLY A 103 -15.64 -6.31 -1.94
#